data_AF-A0A067E2E1-F1
#
_entry.id   AF-A0A067E2E1-F1
#
_cell.length_a   1.000
_cell.length_b   1.000
_cell.length_c   1.000
_cell.angle_alpha   90.00
_cell.angle_beta   90.00
_cell.angle_gamma   90.00
#
_symmetry.space_group_name_H-M   'P 1'
#
loop_
_entity.id
_entity.type
_entity.pdbx_description
1 polymer ?
#
loop_
_entity_poly.entity_id
_entity_poly.type
_entity_poly.pdbx_seq_one_letter_code
_entity_poly.pdbx_strand_id
1 'polypeptide(L)'
;MVVLPYFKSKLHSVYNKEREARLQASLWGPTDERFDDVDYFGGGGNPLFSRGGTDAETSVRTSLTKKIQKIIFACYPWLHASCEGLSFTYQLLYLLDATGFYSVGLHALGIHVCRATGQELMDNSSRISKIRSRERERLLGPLWLKKLQGALLSCAYTMLDYAQTGLIAAVFFFKMMEWWYQSAEERMSAPTVYPPPPPPPPPKVAREGIPLPPDRTICPLCSQKRANPSVVTVSGFVFCYACIFKYVSQ
;
A
#
# COMPACT_ATOMS: atom_id res chain seq x y z
N MET A 1 9.15 -11.93 -21.35
CA MET A 1 8.54 -10.82 -22.11
C MET A 1 7.55 -10.06 -21.21
N VAL A 2 8.02 -9.10 -20.40
CA VAL A 2 7.17 -8.30 -19.48
C VAL A 2 6.63 -7.02 -20.15
N VAL A 3 7.20 -6.68 -21.30
CA VAL A 3 6.90 -5.45 -22.04
C VAL A 3 5.47 -5.47 -22.61
N LEU A 4 5.03 -6.61 -23.14
CA LEU A 4 3.72 -6.78 -23.76
C LEU A 4 2.54 -6.57 -22.79
N PRO A 5 2.51 -7.18 -21.58
CA PRO A 5 1.45 -6.90 -20.61
C PRO A 5 1.47 -5.47 -20.07
N TYR A 6 2.66 -4.86 -19.95
CA TYR A 6 2.77 -3.46 -19.54
C TYR A 6 2.16 -2.51 -20.59
N PHE A 7 2.45 -2.72 -21.88
CA PHE A 7 1.84 -1.95 -22.96
C PHE A 7 0.33 -2.17 -23.04
N LYS A 8 -0.18 -3.41 -22.92
CA LYS A 8 -1.62 -3.69 -22.87
C LYS A 8 -2.29 -2.93 -21.71
N SER A 9 -1.67 -2.94 -20.52
CA SER A 9 -2.16 -2.25 -19.33
C SER A 9 -2.19 -0.73 -19.51
N LYS A 10 -1.11 -0.13 -20.02
CA LYS A 10 -1.04 1.32 -20.28
C LYS A 10 -2.05 1.76 -21.34
N LEU A 11 -2.20 1.02 -22.43
CA LEU A 11 -3.21 1.33 -23.46
C LEU A 11 -4.62 1.22 -22.90
N HIS A 12 -4.90 0.20 -22.08
CA HIS A 12 -6.19 0.03 -21.43
C HIS A 12 -6.51 1.17 -20.45
N SER A 13 -5.53 1.61 -19.64
CA SER A 13 -5.74 2.71 -18.69
C SER A 13 -6.02 4.04 -19.39
N VAL A 14 -5.32 4.32 -20.49
CA VAL A 14 -5.55 5.53 -21.30
C VAL A 14 -6.93 5.49 -21.96
N TYR A 15 -7.30 4.34 -22.53
CA TYR A 15 -8.62 4.15 -23.14
C TYR A 15 -9.77 4.31 -22.13
N ASN A 16 -9.65 3.70 -20.94
CA ASN A 16 -10.69 3.79 -19.91
C ASN A 16 -10.84 5.21 -19.38
N LYS A 17 -9.73 5.92 -19.11
CA LYS A 17 -9.77 7.31 -18.62
C LYS A 17 -10.52 8.24 -19.57
N GLU A 18 -10.28 8.13 -20.88
CA GLU A 18 -10.99 8.92 -21.89
C GLU A 18 -12.44 8.47 -22.10
N ARG A 19 -12.70 7.15 -22.06
CA ARG A 19 -14.06 6.63 -22.16
C ARG A 19 -14.91 7.12 -20.99
N GLU A 20 -14.38 7.06 -19.78
CA GLU A 20 -15.01 7.58 -18.56
C GLU A 20 -15.23 9.09 -18.65
N ALA A 21 -14.23 9.87 -19.09
CA ALA A 21 -14.40 11.31 -19.31
C ALA A 21 -15.50 11.64 -20.34
N ARG A 22 -15.60 10.87 -21.44
CA ARG A 22 -16.69 11.04 -22.43
C ARG A 22 -18.05 10.63 -21.89
N LEU A 23 -18.13 9.53 -21.16
CA LEU A 23 -19.37 9.08 -20.52
C LEU A 23 -19.82 10.10 -19.47
N GLN A 24 -18.90 10.59 -18.65
CA GLN A 24 -19.17 11.63 -17.66
C GLN A 24 -19.65 12.92 -18.32
N ALA A 25 -19.00 13.39 -19.39
CA ALA A 25 -19.44 14.56 -20.15
C ALA A 25 -20.83 14.37 -20.80
N SER A 26 -21.16 13.14 -21.23
CA SER A 26 -22.49 12.83 -21.79
C SER A 26 -23.60 12.74 -20.75
N LEU A 27 -23.27 12.33 -19.52
CA LEU A 27 -24.22 12.14 -18.42
C LEU A 27 -24.43 13.40 -17.59
N TRP A 28 -23.39 14.22 -17.42
CA TRP A 28 -23.37 15.35 -16.49
C TRP A 28 -23.10 16.70 -17.17
N GLY A 29 -22.93 16.72 -18.50
CA GLY A 29 -22.48 17.89 -19.26
C GLY A 29 -20.97 18.15 -19.12
N PRO A 30 -20.38 19.05 -19.93
CA PRO A 30 -18.97 19.38 -19.82
C PRO A 30 -18.70 20.07 -18.48
N THR A 31 -18.18 19.33 -17.51
CA THR A 31 -17.54 19.91 -16.33
C THR A 31 -16.23 20.55 -16.78
N ASP A 32 -16.29 21.85 -17.07
CA ASP A 32 -15.09 22.69 -17.13
C ASP A 32 -14.42 22.60 -15.75
N GLU A 33 -13.33 21.85 -15.66
CA GLU A 33 -12.37 21.92 -14.55
C GLU A 33 -11.64 23.28 -14.61
N ARG A 34 -12.36 24.38 -14.34
CA ARG A 34 -11.82 25.74 -14.16
C ARG A 34 -11.91 26.18 -12.70
N PHE A 35 -11.66 25.26 -11.78
CA PHE A 35 -11.59 25.55 -10.35
C PHE A 35 -10.44 24.76 -9.73
N ASP A 36 -9.22 25.10 -10.13
CA ASP A 36 -8.00 24.89 -9.34
C ASP A 36 -6.92 25.83 -9.90
N ASP A 37 -7.05 27.11 -9.60
CA ASP A 37 -5.95 28.11 -9.65
C ASP A 37 -6.38 29.27 -8.75
N VAL A 38 -6.40 29.04 -7.44
CA VAL A 38 -6.37 30.13 -6.45
C VAL A 38 -4.91 30.31 -6.04
N ASP A 39 -4.14 30.98 -6.90
CA ASP A 39 -2.82 31.46 -6.55
C ASP A 39 -2.95 32.74 -5.71
N TYR A 40 -2.72 32.56 -4.42
CA TYR A 40 -2.35 33.61 -3.48
C TYR A 40 -0.89 33.98 -3.74
N PHE A 41 -0.57 35.16 -4.29
CA PHE A 41 0.61 35.96 -3.93
C PHE A 41 0.56 37.36 -4.54
N GLY A 42 1.10 38.31 -3.77
CA GLY A 42 0.91 39.75 -3.91
C GLY A 42 1.73 40.44 -5.02
N GLY A 43 1.49 41.74 -5.10
CA GLY A 43 1.82 42.58 -6.24
C GLY A 43 3.30 42.92 -6.46
N GLY A 44 3.55 43.42 -7.67
CA GLY A 44 4.62 44.37 -7.98
C GLY A 44 5.66 43.90 -9.00
N GLY A 45 5.60 44.47 -10.22
CA GLY A 45 6.76 44.59 -11.12
C GLY A 45 6.56 44.05 -12.55
N ASN A 46 6.48 44.96 -13.53
CA ASN A 46 6.50 44.66 -14.98
C ASN A 46 7.94 44.32 -15.47
N PRO A 47 8.19 44.05 -16.77
CA PRO A 47 8.35 42.72 -17.34
C PRO A 47 9.73 42.57 -18.04
N LEU A 48 9.85 41.54 -18.90
CA LEU A 48 10.79 41.41 -20.03
C LEU A 48 11.99 40.48 -19.80
N PHE A 49 11.86 39.22 -20.23
CA PHE A 49 12.94 38.48 -20.90
C PHE A 49 12.36 37.38 -21.81
N SER A 50 12.78 37.42 -23.07
CA SER A 50 12.40 36.56 -24.20
C SER A 50 12.58 35.06 -23.95
N ARG A 51 11.58 34.26 -24.33
CA ARG A 51 11.73 32.82 -24.63
C ARG A 51 10.87 32.38 -25.82
N GLY A 52 11.13 32.97 -26.99
CA GLY A 52 10.40 32.69 -28.25
C GLY A 52 10.85 31.44 -29.01
N GLY A 53 11.25 30.35 -28.33
CA GLY A 53 11.79 29.15 -29.01
C GLY A 53 11.05 27.83 -28.74
N THR A 54 10.27 27.74 -27.67
CA THR A 54 9.71 26.45 -27.17
C THR A 54 8.23 26.23 -27.50
N ASP A 55 7.52 27.25 -27.99
CA ASP A 55 6.05 27.18 -28.14
C ASP A 55 5.63 26.53 -29.46
N ALA A 56 6.49 26.56 -30.48
CA ALA A 56 6.24 25.89 -31.76
C ALA A 56 6.40 24.36 -31.66
N GLU A 57 7.42 23.89 -30.94
CA GLU A 57 7.68 22.45 -30.76
C GLU A 57 6.62 21.79 -29.87
N THR A 58 6.11 22.50 -28.86
CA THR A 58 5.03 22.01 -27.98
C THR A 58 3.68 21.95 -28.71
N SER A 59 3.38 22.90 -29.60
CA SER A 59 2.16 22.90 -30.43
C SER A 59 2.10 21.73 -31.42
N VAL A 60 3.20 21.43 -32.12
CA VAL A 60 3.24 20.30 -33.08
C VAL A 60 3.11 18.97 -32.35
N ARG A 61 3.82 18.80 -31.21
CA ARG A 61 3.72 17.60 -30.37
C ARG A 61 2.32 17.37 -29.84
N THR A 62 1.64 18.42 -29.37
CA THR A 62 0.26 18.32 -28.86
C THR A 62 -0.76 17.98 -29.95
N SER A 63 -0.54 18.41 -31.20
CA SER A 63 -1.40 18.02 -32.33
C SER A 63 -1.20 16.56 -32.75
N LEU A 64 0.05 16.07 -32.73
CA LEU A 64 0.40 14.68 -33.03
C LEU A 64 -0.11 13.71 -31.97
N THR A 65 0.04 14.04 -30.69
CA THR A 65 -0.48 13.20 -29.59
C THR A 65 -1.99 13.07 -29.66
N LYS A 66 -2.73 14.15 -29.95
CA LYS A 66 -4.19 14.11 -30.16
C LYS A 66 -4.60 13.22 -31.34
N LYS A 67 -3.87 13.26 -32.45
CA LYS A 67 -4.12 12.38 -33.61
C LYS A 67 -3.85 10.91 -33.29
N ILE A 68 -2.72 10.63 -32.63
CA ILE A 68 -2.34 9.28 -32.21
C ILE A 68 -3.35 8.73 -31.19
N GLN A 69 -3.78 9.55 -30.23
CA GLN A 69 -4.79 9.20 -29.25
C GLN A 69 -6.14 8.84 -29.90
N LYS A 70 -6.57 9.62 -30.91
CA LYS A 70 -7.78 9.31 -31.69
C LYS A 70 -7.67 7.97 -32.43
N ILE A 71 -6.51 7.68 -33.01
CA ILE A 71 -6.24 6.39 -33.70
C ILE A 71 -6.23 5.24 -32.70
N ILE A 72 -5.56 5.41 -31.55
CA ILE A 72 -5.52 4.40 -30.47
C ILE A 72 -6.94 4.11 -29.99
N PHE A 73 -7.76 5.14 -29.73
CA PHE A 73 -9.14 4.96 -29.28
C PHE A 73 -10.00 4.22 -30.30
N ALA A 74 -9.82 4.47 -31.59
CA ALA A 74 -10.57 3.79 -32.65
C ALA A 74 -10.08 2.35 -32.89
N CYS A 75 -8.77 2.12 -32.85
CA CYS A 75 -8.14 0.84 -33.16
C CYS A 75 -8.15 -0.13 -31.97
N TYR A 76 -8.02 0.38 -30.74
CA TYR A 76 -7.91 -0.45 -29.52
C TYR A 76 -9.09 -1.40 -29.30
N PRO A 77 -10.38 -1.00 -29.43
CA PRO A 77 -11.51 -1.90 -29.25
C PRO A 77 -11.49 -3.06 -30.26
N TRP A 78 -11.13 -2.78 -31.52
CA TRP A 78 -11.03 -3.77 -32.58
C TRP A 78 -9.86 -4.73 -32.36
N LEU A 79 -8.72 -4.21 -31.93
CA LEU A 79 -7.54 -5.02 -31.61
C LEU A 79 -7.83 -5.92 -30.40
N HIS A 80 -8.44 -5.36 -29.35
CA HIS A 80 -8.84 -6.11 -28.17
C HIS A 80 -9.87 -7.19 -28.52
N ALA A 81 -10.93 -6.85 -29.27
CA ALA A 81 -11.94 -7.81 -29.71
C ALA A 81 -11.33 -8.94 -30.55
N SER A 82 -10.41 -8.61 -31.48
CA SER A 82 -9.71 -9.61 -32.28
C SER A 82 -8.83 -10.52 -31.42
N CYS A 83 -8.09 -9.98 -30.45
CA CYS A 83 -7.23 -10.78 -29.56
C CYS A 83 -8.05 -11.72 -28.67
N GLU A 84 -9.14 -11.24 -28.08
CA GLU A 84 -10.02 -12.07 -27.25
C GLU A 84 -10.78 -13.09 -28.11
N GLY A 85 -11.23 -12.70 -29.31
CA GLY A 85 -11.89 -13.59 -30.26
C GLY A 85 -10.97 -14.71 -30.77
N LEU A 86 -9.70 -14.39 -31.06
CA LEU A 86 -8.69 -15.40 -31.38
C LEU A 86 -8.46 -16.34 -30.19
N SER A 87 -8.34 -15.80 -28.98
CA SER A 87 -8.14 -16.61 -27.77
C SER A 87 -9.32 -17.57 -27.55
N PHE A 88 -10.56 -17.09 -27.68
CA PHE A 88 -11.77 -17.91 -27.59
C PHE A 88 -11.82 -18.98 -28.69
N THR A 89 -11.49 -18.61 -29.92
CA THR A 89 -11.48 -19.53 -31.06
C THR A 89 -10.49 -20.68 -30.81
N TYR A 90 -9.27 -20.37 -30.37
CA TYR A 90 -8.28 -21.40 -30.02
C TYR A 90 -8.75 -22.30 -28.87
N GLN A 91 -9.39 -21.74 -27.84
CA GLN A 91 -9.99 -22.53 -26.77
C GLN A 91 -11.10 -23.46 -27.27
N LEU A 92 -11.96 -22.96 -28.16
CA LEU A 92 -13.05 -23.74 -28.75
C LEU A 92 -12.52 -24.87 -29.63
N LEU A 93 -11.51 -24.60 -30.48
CA LEU A 93 -10.87 -25.63 -31.30
C LEU A 93 -10.11 -26.66 -30.45
N TYR A 94 -9.56 -26.24 -29.31
CA TYR A 94 -8.95 -27.16 -28.34
C TYR A 94 -9.99 -28.08 -27.69
N LEU A 95 -11.16 -27.55 -27.32
CA LEU A 95 -12.25 -28.36 -26.76
C LEU A 95 -12.88 -29.31 -27.78
N LEU A 96 -12.92 -28.91 -29.05
CA LEU A 96 -13.40 -29.75 -30.16
C LEU A 96 -12.35 -30.79 -30.62
N ASP A 97 -11.20 -30.86 -29.94
CA ASP A 97 -10.04 -31.72 -30.28
C ASP A 97 -9.54 -31.54 -31.72
N ALA A 98 -9.85 -30.41 -32.35
CA ALA A 98 -9.42 -30.06 -33.70
C ALA A 98 -7.98 -29.51 -33.72
N THR A 99 -7.57 -28.82 -32.64
CA THR A 99 -6.20 -28.33 -32.46
C THR A 99 -5.68 -28.69 -31.08
N GLY A 100 -4.50 -29.30 -30.99
CA GLY A 100 -3.86 -29.63 -29.71
C GLY A 100 -3.28 -28.43 -28.94
N PHE A 101 -3.68 -27.20 -29.25
CA PHE A 101 -3.13 -25.96 -28.68
C PHE A 101 -4.23 -25.10 -28.06
N TYR A 102 -4.05 -24.75 -26.78
CA TYR A 102 -4.99 -23.94 -26.01
C TYR A 102 -4.91 -22.43 -26.32
N SER A 103 -3.74 -21.92 -26.70
CA SER A 103 -3.53 -20.49 -26.95
C SER A 103 -2.66 -20.23 -28.18
N VAL A 104 -2.81 -19.06 -28.78
CA VAL A 104 -2.01 -18.60 -29.93
C VAL A 104 -0.51 -18.60 -29.58
N GLY A 105 -0.17 -18.21 -28.35
CA GLY A 105 1.22 -18.20 -27.89
C GLY A 105 1.83 -19.60 -27.81
N LEU A 106 1.06 -20.58 -27.33
CA LEU A 106 1.48 -21.98 -27.28
C LEU A 106 1.68 -22.56 -28.69
N HIS A 107 0.79 -22.20 -29.62
CA HIS A 107 0.92 -22.57 -31.03
C HIS A 107 2.20 -21.98 -31.66
N ALA A 108 2.49 -20.69 -31.42
CA ALA A 108 3.69 -20.04 -31.92
C ALA A 108 4.99 -20.64 -31.35
N LEU A 109 4.94 -21.12 -30.10
CA LEU A 109 6.07 -21.79 -29.44
C LEU A 109 6.14 -23.30 -29.77
N GLY A 110 5.14 -23.87 -30.45
CA GLY A 110 5.05 -25.30 -30.71
C GLY A 110 4.91 -26.15 -29.44
N ILE A 111 4.36 -25.59 -28.36
CA ILE A 111 4.23 -26.26 -27.07
C ILE A 111 2.82 -26.81 -26.91
N HIS A 112 2.70 -28.13 -26.80
CA HIS A 112 1.44 -28.82 -26.50
C HIS A 112 1.28 -29.02 -25.00
N VAL A 113 0.10 -28.67 -24.47
CA VAL A 113 -0.25 -28.90 -23.07
C VAL A 113 -0.96 -30.25 -22.98
N CYS A 114 -0.21 -31.27 -22.56
CA CYS A 114 -0.73 -32.60 -22.27
C CYS A 114 -0.86 -32.79 -20.76
N ARG A 115 -1.83 -33.59 -20.32
CA ARG A 115 -1.95 -33.99 -18.91
C ARG A 115 -0.74 -34.86 -18.56
N ALA A 116 0.16 -34.34 -17.74
CA ALA A 116 1.33 -35.08 -17.30
C ALA A 116 0.90 -36.28 -16.43
N THR A 117 1.21 -37.48 -16.90
CA THR A 117 1.05 -38.71 -16.10
C THR A 117 2.24 -38.82 -15.13
N GLY A 118 2.05 -39.40 -13.93
CA GLY A 118 3.14 -39.53 -12.94
C GLY A 118 4.38 -40.25 -13.49
N GLN A 119 4.17 -41.26 -14.34
CA GLN A 119 5.23 -41.96 -15.06
C GLN A 119 6.01 -41.03 -16.03
N GLU A 120 5.31 -40.13 -16.73
CA GLU A 120 5.93 -39.20 -17.68
C GLU A 120 6.76 -38.12 -16.99
N LEU A 121 6.40 -37.72 -15.77
CA LEU A 121 7.21 -36.80 -14.96
C LEU A 121 8.58 -37.43 -14.62
N MET A 122 8.57 -38.70 -14.21
CA MET A 122 9.80 -39.45 -13.93
C MET A 122 10.63 -39.60 -15.21
N ASP A 123 10.00 -39.97 -16.32
CA ASP A 123 10.68 -40.10 -17.61
C ASP A 123 11.26 -38.77 -18.09
N ASN A 124 10.56 -37.65 -17.89
CA ASN A 124 11.05 -36.32 -18.27
C ASN A 124 12.27 -35.89 -17.44
N SER A 125 12.25 -36.11 -16.12
CA SER A 125 13.43 -35.86 -15.27
C SER A 125 14.65 -36.71 -15.70
N SER A 126 14.40 -37.96 -16.13
CA SER A 126 15.44 -38.84 -16.67
C SER A 126 15.96 -38.38 -18.05
N ARG A 127 15.10 -37.80 -18.89
CA ARG A 127 15.50 -37.23 -20.18
C ARG A 127 16.34 -35.97 -20.00
N ILE A 128 15.92 -35.08 -19.10
CA ILE A 128 16.65 -33.86 -18.76
C ILE A 128 18.03 -34.21 -18.21
N SER A 129 18.13 -35.19 -17.31
CA SER A 129 19.43 -35.62 -16.77
C SER A 129 20.34 -36.23 -17.84
N LYS A 130 19.80 -37.01 -18.79
CA LYS A 130 20.55 -37.55 -19.95
C LYS A 130 21.01 -36.46 -20.91
N ILE A 131 20.23 -35.40 -21.11
CA ILE A 131 20.63 -34.25 -21.94
C ILE A 131 21.77 -33.49 -21.26
N ARG A 132 21.63 -33.20 -19.96
CA ARG A 132 22.67 -32.56 -19.15
C ARG A 132 23.96 -33.39 -19.11
N SER A 133 23.86 -34.72 -19.05
CA SER A 133 25.04 -35.61 -19.09
C SER A 133 25.71 -35.61 -20.47
N ARG A 134 24.94 -35.61 -21.57
CA ARG A 134 25.48 -35.49 -22.93
C ARG A 134 26.16 -34.15 -23.19
N GLU A 135 25.61 -33.05 -22.68
CA GLU A 135 26.27 -31.74 -22.75
C GLU A 135 27.60 -31.76 -22.02
N ARG A 136 27.64 -32.38 -20.83
CA ARG A 136 28.88 -32.55 -20.05
C ARG A 136 29.93 -33.39 -20.80
N GLU A 137 29.50 -34.38 -21.57
CA GLU A 137 30.37 -35.24 -22.39
C GLU A 137 30.87 -34.54 -23.66
N ARG A 138 30.08 -33.62 -24.23
CA ARG A 138 30.42 -32.84 -25.44
C ARG A 138 31.42 -31.70 -25.20
N LEU A 139 31.81 -31.43 -23.96
CA LEU A 139 32.83 -30.43 -23.67
C LEU A 139 34.19 -30.90 -24.21
N LEU A 140 34.75 -30.20 -25.20
CA LEU A 140 36.12 -30.40 -25.68
C LEU A 140 37.10 -29.60 -24.81
N GLY A 141 38.18 -30.24 -24.32
CA GLY A 141 39.22 -29.57 -23.54
C GLY A 141 40.08 -30.51 -22.68
N PRO A 142 41.13 -29.98 -22.01
CA PRO A 142 41.99 -30.73 -21.09
C PRO A 142 41.22 -31.33 -19.90
N LEU A 143 41.68 -32.46 -19.34
CA LEU A 143 40.95 -33.22 -18.30
C LEU A 143 40.57 -32.39 -17.05
N TRP A 144 41.41 -31.45 -16.62
CA TRP A 144 41.15 -30.63 -15.43
C TRP A 144 40.08 -29.56 -15.69
N LEU A 145 40.10 -28.92 -16.87
CA LEU A 145 39.10 -27.94 -17.31
C LEU A 145 37.72 -28.58 -17.44
N LYS A 146 37.64 -29.82 -17.96
CA LYS A 146 36.38 -30.57 -18.03
C LYS A 146 35.78 -30.85 -16.64
N LYS A 147 36.62 -31.19 -15.66
CA LYS A 147 36.18 -31.44 -14.27
C LYS A 147 35.63 -30.16 -13.65
N LEU A 148 36.33 -29.03 -13.82
CA LEU A 148 35.92 -27.75 -13.27
C LEU A 148 34.64 -27.22 -13.94
N GLN A 149 34.58 -27.24 -15.28
CA GLN A 149 33.42 -26.79 -16.04
C GLN A 149 32.19 -27.68 -15.77
N GLY A 150 32.38 -29.00 -15.69
CA GLY A 150 31.32 -29.94 -15.34
C GLY A 150 30.81 -29.74 -13.90
N ALA A 151 31.69 -29.46 -12.95
CA ALA A 151 31.30 -29.14 -11.58
C ALA A 151 30.54 -27.81 -11.50
N LEU A 152 30.99 -26.78 -12.23
CA LEU A 152 30.34 -25.47 -12.27
C LEU A 152 28.95 -25.54 -12.91
N LEU A 153 28.81 -26.23 -14.05
CA LEU A 153 27.52 -26.45 -14.69
C LEU A 153 26.59 -27.27 -13.80
N SER A 154 27.09 -28.33 -13.16
CA SER A 154 26.30 -29.11 -12.21
C SER A 154 25.83 -28.25 -11.04
N CYS A 155 26.71 -27.42 -10.49
CA CYS A 155 26.37 -26.48 -9.41
C CYS A 155 25.32 -25.46 -9.86
N ALA A 156 25.47 -24.87 -11.05
CA ALA A 156 24.52 -23.91 -11.61
C ALA A 156 23.15 -24.55 -11.84
N TYR A 157 23.09 -25.75 -12.42
CA TYR A 157 21.84 -26.48 -12.61
C TYR A 157 21.19 -26.85 -11.27
N THR A 158 21.97 -27.30 -10.28
CA THR A 158 21.43 -27.55 -8.94
C THR A 158 20.91 -26.27 -8.29
N MET A 159 21.64 -25.16 -8.41
CA MET A 159 21.20 -23.87 -7.88
C MET A 159 19.90 -23.41 -8.53
N LEU A 160 19.77 -23.55 -9.86
CA LEU A 160 18.54 -23.23 -10.58
C LEU A 160 17.36 -24.11 -10.17
N ASP A 161 17.57 -25.42 -10.07
CA ASP A 161 16.51 -26.37 -9.69
C ASP A 161 16.05 -26.14 -8.24
N TYR A 162 16.97 -25.78 -7.33
CA TYR A 162 16.66 -25.50 -5.92
C TYR A 162 16.38 -24.03 -5.59
N ALA A 163 16.52 -23.10 -6.55
CA ALA A 163 16.30 -21.66 -6.31
C ALA A 163 14.88 -21.38 -5.83
N GLN A 164 13.87 -22.00 -6.45
CA GLN A 164 12.48 -21.81 -6.06
C GLN A 164 12.21 -22.29 -4.63
N THR A 165 12.69 -23.49 -4.28
CA THR A 165 12.55 -24.03 -2.92
C THR A 165 13.35 -23.23 -1.90
N GLY A 166 14.54 -22.75 -2.28
CA GLY A 166 15.39 -21.91 -1.45
C GLY A 166 14.77 -20.55 -1.16
N LEU A 167 14.14 -19.92 -2.16
CA LEU A 167 13.42 -18.65 -1.98
C LEU A 167 12.23 -18.82 -1.04
N ILE A 168 11.45 -19.90 -1.19
CA ILE A 168 10.34 -20.19 -0.28
C ILE A 168 10.86 -20.35 1.15
N ALA A 169 11.90 -21.16 1.35
CA ALA A 169 12.53 -21.36 2.66
C ALA A 169 13.08 -20.05 3.25
N ALA A 170 13.70 -19.19 2.43
CA ALA A 170 14.23 -17.90 2.84
C ALA A 170 13.14 -16.95 3.35
N VAL A 171 11.98 -16.90 2.66
CA VAL A 171 10.82 -16.11 3.11
C VAL A 171 10.29 -16.63 4.45
N PHE A 172 10.15 -17.95 4.60
CA PHE A 172 9.74 -18.56 5.86
C PHE A 172 10.71 -18.23 7.01
N PHE A 173 12.02 -18.37 6.77
CA PHE A 173 13.04 -18.06 7.76
C PHE A 173 13.03 -16.57 8.14
N PHE A 174 12.92 -15.69 7.14
CA PHE A 174 12.82 -14.25 7.37
C PHE A 174 11.60 -13.91 8.24
N LYS A 175 10.44 -14.52 7.96
CA LYS A 175 9.21 -14.34 8.76
C LYS A 175 9.33 -14.86 10.17
N MET A 176 9.98 -16.01 10.36
CA MET A 176 10.28 -16.56 11.69
C MET A 176 11.22 -15.63 12.47
N MET A 177 12.23 -15.08 11.80
CA MET A 177 13.15 -14.11 12.40
C MET A 177 12.41 -12.82 12.79
N GLU A 178 11.57 -12.28 11.92
CA GLU A 178 10.72 -11.11 12.20
C GLU A 178 9.87 -11.34 13.46
N TRP A 179 9.21 -12.49 13.56
CA TRP A 179 8.44 -12.87 14.74
C TRP A 179 9.29 -12.94 16.02
N TRP A 180 10.49 -13.54 15.94
CA TRP A 180 11.41 -13.65 17.07
C TRP A 180 11.84 -12.28 17.59
N TYR A 181 12.17 -11.35 16.69
CA TYR A 181 12.59 -10.00 17.05
C TYR A 181 11.43 -9.13 17.57
N GLN A 182 10.24 -9.19 16.97
CA GLN A 182 9.05 -8.47 17.49
C GLN A 182 8.67 -8.95 18.89
N SER A 183 8.71 -10.27 19.13
CA SER A 183 8.45 -10.86 20.46
C SER A 183 9.47 -10.48 21.53
N ALA A 184 10.70 -10.14 21.12
CA ALA A 184 11.75 -9.66 22.02
C ALA A 184 11.55 -8.17 22.32
N GLU A 185 11.20 -7.37 21.32
CA GLU A 185 10.89 -5.94 21.48
C GLU A 185 9.70 -5.73 22.41
N GLU A 186 8.59 -6.47 22.23
CA GLU A 186 7.42 -6.40 23.11
C GLU A 186 7.75 -6.73 24.57
N ARG A 187 8.69 -7.65 24.82
CA ARG A 187 9.13 -8.00 26.17
C ARG A 187 10.05 -6.96 26.80
N MET A 188 10.77 -6.18 25.99
CA MET A 188 11.62 -5.10 26.48
C MET A 188 10.86 -3.76 26.60
N SER A 189 9.80 -3.56 25.81
CA SER A 189 8.99 -2.35 25.80
C SER A 189 7.74 -2.44 26.68
N ALA A 190 7.41 -3.61 27.23
CA ALA A 190 6.32 -3.76 28.20
C ALA A 190 6.61 -2.87 29.42
N PRO A 191 5.82 -1.80 29.65
CA PRO A 191 6.01 -0.95 30.80
C PRO A 191 5.83 -1.80 32.06
N THR A 192 6.77 -1.74 32.99
CA THR A 192 6.56 -2.24 34.35
C THR A 192 5.42 -1.42 34.94
N VAL A 193 4.19 -1.93 34.84
CA VAL A 193 3.01 -1.31 35.44
C VAL A 193 3.17 -1.43 36.96
N TYR A 194 3.75 -0.41 37.57
CA TYR A 194 3.77 -0.29 39.02
C TYR A 194 2.34 -0.13 39.53
N PRO A 195 1.95 -0.79 40.63
CA PRO A 195 0.65 -0.56 41.23
C PRO A 195 0.49 0.93 41.55
N PRO A 196 -0.71 1.51 41.35
CA PRO A 196 -0.93 2.92 41.61
C PRO A 196 -0.55 3.24 43.06
N PRO A 197 0.18 4.35 43.32
CA PRO A 197 0.58 4.70 44.67
C PRO A 197 -0.66 4.90 45.55
N PRO A 198 -0.57 4.62 46.86
CA PRO A 198 -1.70 4.82 47.77
C PRO A 198 -2.18 6.28 47.74
N PRO A 199 -3.50 6.52 47.90
CA PRO A 199 -4.05 7.86 47.84
C PRO A 199 -3.43 8.77 48.91
N PRO A 200 -3.20 10.06 48.60
CA PRO A 200 -2.64 10.99 49.57
C PRO A 200 -3.57 11.15 50.78
N PRO A 201 -3.01 11.32 51.99
CA PRO A 201 -3.82 11.51 53.20
C PRO A 201 -4.65 12.81 53.10
N PRO A 202 -5.86 12.85 53.70
CA PRO A 202 -6.70 14.04 53.68
C PRO A 202 -5.99 15.24 54.34
N PRO A 203 -6.23 16.46 53.85
CA PRO A 203 -5.62 17.67 54.41
C PRO A 203 -6.08 17.85 55.86
N LYS A 204 -5.11 18.12 56.75
CA LYS A 204 -5.39 18.41 58.16
C LYS A 204 -5.99 19.82 58.27
N VAL A 205 -7.03 19.97 59.11
CA VAL A 205 -7.57 21.29 59.46
C VAL A 205 -6.47 22.15 60.09
N ALA A 206 -6.40 23.43 59.68
CA ALA A 206 -5.45 24.38 60.25
C ALA A 206 -5.75 24.59 61.75
N ARG A 207 -4.69 24.78 62.56
CA ARG A 207 -4.82 24.94 64.01
C ARG A 207 -5.66 26.17 64.43
N GLU A 208 -5.74 27.15 63.56
CA GLU A 208 -6.50 28.41 63.73
C GLU A 208 -7.75 28.46 62.82
N GLY A 209 -8.10 27.33 62.19
CA GLY A 209 -9.23 27.24 61.28
C GLY A 209 -10.58 27.31 62.01
N ILE A 210 -11.58 27.88 61.34
CA ILE A 210 -12.96 27.90 61.83
C ILE A 210 -13.49 26.45 61.84
N PRO A 211 -13.90 25.88 62.99
CA PRO A 211 -14.46 24.55 63.02
C PRO A 211 -15.80 24.53 62.28
N LEU A 212 -16.01 23.50 61.47
CA LEU A 212 -17.26 23.32 60.75
C LEU A 212 -18.33 22.77 61.71
N PRO A 213 -19.52 23.40 61.80
CA PRO A 213 -20.63 22.84 62.54
C PRO A 213 -21.00 21.45 62.01
N PRO A 214 -21.43 20.50 62.87
CA PRO A 214 -21.89 19.19 62.43
C PRO A 214 -23.12 19.29 61.52
N ASP A 215 -23.97 20.29 61.77
CA ASP A 215 -25.15 20.58 60.96
C ASP A 215 -24.81 21.48 59.77
N ARG A 216 -24.97 20.91 58.57
CA ARG A 216 -24.68 21.59 57.30
C ARG A 216 -25.55 22.82 57.05
N THR A 217 -26.63 23.03 57.81
CA THR A 217 -27.59 24.15 57.65
C THR A 217 -27.19 25.41 58.44
N ILE A 218 -26.20 25.29 59.32
CA ILE A 218 -25.70 26.35 60.19
C ILE A 218 -24.52 27.05 59.52
N CYS A 219 -24.47 28.38 59.65
CA CYS A 219 -23.34 29.17 59.18
C CYS A 219 -22.15 29.03 60.14
N PRO A 220 -20.93 28.66 59.68
CA PRO A 220 -19.75 28.57 60.56
C PRO A 220 -19.30 29.90 61.17
N LEU A 221 -19.68 31.05 60.59
CA LEU A 221 -19.24 32.38 61.06
C LEU A 221 -20.15 32.99 62.12
N CYS A 222 -21.48 32.83 61.99
CA CYS A 222 -22.44 33.40 62.93
C CYS A 222 -23.14 32.35 63.81
N SER A 223 -22.89 31.06 63.57
CA SER A 223 -23.49 29.92 64.28
C SER A 223 -25.03 29.93 64.31
N GLN A 224 -25.66 30.62 63.36
CA GLN A 224 -27.11 30.68 63.17
C GLN A 224 -27.51 29.95 61.88
N LYS A 225 -28.81 29.65 61.75
CA LYS A 225 -29.37 29.10 60.50
C LYS A 225 -29.04 30.03 59.34
N ARG A 226 -28.52 29.47 58.24
CA ARG A 226 -28.04 30.28 57.11
C ARG A 226 -29.15 31.15 56.52
N ALA A 227 -28.91 32.46 56.49
CA ALA A 227 -29.72 33.44 55.79
C ALA A 227 -28.96 33.90 54.54
N ASN A 228 -29.60 33.81 53.37
CA ASN A 228 -28.98 34.08 52.05
C ASN A 228 -27.66 33.30 51.84
N PRO A 229 -27.74 31.98 51.56
CA PRO A 229 -26.56 31.12 51.47
C PRO A 229 -25.67 31.49 50.28
N SER A 230 -24.38 31.70 50.54
CA SER A 230 -23.36 32.07 49.54
C SER A 230 -22.14 31.16 49.66
N VAL A 231 -21.64 30.66 48.53
CA VAL A 231 -20.49 29.74 48.45
C VAL A 231 -19.18 30.48 48.21
N VAL A 232 -18.10 30.06 48.88
CA VAL A 232 -16.73 30.48 48.56
C VAL A 232 -16.18 29.55 47.48
N THR A 233 -15.83 30.10 46.32
CA THR A 233 -15.40 29.33 45.14
C THR A 233 -14.12 28.52 45.36
N VAL A 234 -13.22 29.00 46.22
CA VAL A 234 -11.91 28.36 46.46
C VAL A 234 -12.03 27.13 47.36
N SER A 235 -12.92 27.16 48.36
CA SER A 235 -13.03 26.11 49.38
C SER A 235 -14.31 25.27 49.27
N GLY A 236 -15.30 25.75 48.51
CA GLY A 236 -16.60 25.09 48.34
C GLY A 236 -17.52 25.18 49.57
N PHE A 237 -17.12 25.89 50.63
CA PHE A 237 -17.95 26.06 51.84
C PHE A 237 -18.99 27.16 51.68
N VAL A 238 -20.15 26.97 52.33
CA VAL A 238 -21.33 27.82 52.19
C VAL A 238 -21.66 28.52 53.51
N PHE A 239 -21.72 29.85 53.46
CA PHE A 239 -21.93 30.76 54.59
C PHE A 239 -23.15 31.65 54.35
N CYS A 240 -23.50 32.52 55.30
CA CYS A 240 -24.42 33.64 55.04
C CYS A 240 -23.69 34.72 54.23
N TYR A 241 -24.36 35.30 53.21
CA TYR A 241 -23.81 36.35 52.36
C TYR A 241 -23.19 37.51 53.18
N ALA A 242 -23.93 38.06 54.14
CA ALA A 242 -23.44 39.16 54.97
C ALA A 242 -22.21 38.78 55.82
N CYS A 243 -22.15 37.55 56.33
CA CYS A 243 -21.04 37.09 57.16
C CYS A 243 -19.77 36.89 56.34
N ILE A 244 -19.85 36.20 55.21
CA ILE A 244 -18.68 35.93 54.39
C ILE A 244 -18.19 37.17 53.67
N PHE A 245 -19.10 38.05 53.21
CA PHE A 245 -18.73 39.30 52.59
C PHE A 245 -17.91 40.16 53.55
N LYS A 246 -18.39 40.34 54.80
CA LYS A 246 -17.67 41.10 55.84
C LYS A 246 -16.31 40.47 56.19
N TYR A 247 -16.24 39.13 56.25
CA TYR A 247 -15.02 38.41 56.62
C TYR A 247 -13.94 38.48 55.53
N VAL A 248 -14.33 38.44 54.25
CA VAL A 248 -13.39 38.54 53.12
C VAL A 248 -13.02 39.98 52.78
N SER A 249 -13.89 40.95 53.11
CA SER A 249 -13.64 42.38 52.87
C SER A 249 -12.83 43.08 53.97
N GLN A 250 -12.57 42.41 55.09
CA GLN A 250 -11.69 42.88 56.17
C GLN A 250 -10.25 42.51 55.89
#